data_AF-F7W8A8-F1
#
_entry.id   AF-F7W8A8-F1
#
_cell.length_a   1.000
_cell.length_b   1.000
_cell.length_c   1.000
_cell.angle_alpha   90.00
_cell.angle_beta   90.00
_cell.angle_gamma   90.00
#
_symmetry.space_group_name_H-M   'P 1'
#
loop_
_entity.id
_entity.type
_entity.pdbx_description
1 polymer ?
#
loop_
_entity_poly.entity_id
_entity_poly.type
_entity_poly.pdbx_seq_one_letter_code
_entity_poly.pdbx_strand_id
1 'polypeptide(L)'
;MDTSRSVQHAPQQGNVTVGQADQKAKLNYIRWEDKFRTEKPYEFISQAPEGCPRKNFTLAASPEQAIHDIRGSEELFNLDDHGFQIVRQELGAIPTDQEGIEKEYLPKVIDLLQNIDPGAEVVIFDWRLRTSDDKRTTAKAGSVIDLDDPMLILKPVRAVHIG
;
A
#
# COMPACT_ATOMS: atom_id res chain seq x y z
N MET A 1 68.12 12.98 -11.77
CA MET A 1 67.03 12.65 -10.83
C MET A 1 65.82 13.44 -11.28
N ASP A 2 64.93 12.81 -12.03
CA ASP A 2 63.50 13.06 -11.92
C ASP A 2 62.77 11.87 -12.52
N THR A 3 61.86 11.31 -11.74
CA THR A 3 61.05 10.13 -12.06
C THR A 3 59.65 10.63 -12.33
N SER A 4 59.12 10.40 -13.52
CA SER A 4 57.68 10.50 -13.73
C SER A 4 57.19 9.39 -14.65
N ARG A 5 56.24 8.67 -14.08
CA ARG A 5 55.81 7.30 -14.36
C ARG A 5 54.57 7.35 -15.23
N SER A 6 54.57 6.58 -16.31
CA SER A 6 53.41 6.34 -17.17
C SER A 6 52.21 5.86 -16.36
N VAL A 7 51.05 6.49 -16.54
CA VAL A 7 49.76 5.97 -16.06
C VAL A 7 48.92 5.64 -17.28
N GLN A 8 48.78 4.34 -17.53
CA GLN A 8 47.79 3.78 -18.45
C GLN A 8 46.40 3.99 -17.85
N HIS A 9 45.51 4.66 -18.58
CA HIS A 9 44.09 4.69 -18.25
C HIS A 9 43.47 3.32 -18.55
N ALA A 10 43.17 2.57 -17.49
CA ALA A 10 42.23 1.47 -17.54
C ALA A 10 40.80 2.04 -17.72
N PRO A 11 39.92 1.38 -18.50
CA PRO A 11 38.55 1.83 -18.64
C PRO A 11 37.82 1.69 -17.29
N GLN A 12 37.16 2.78 -16.88
CA GLN A 12 36.32 2.81 -15.70
C GLN A 12 35.19 1.79 -15.88
N GLN A 13 35.19 0.80 -14.99
CA GLN A 13 34.09 -0.15 -14.87
C GLN A 13 32.86 0.66 -14.44
N GLY A 14 31.88 0.76 -15.33
CA GLY A 14 30.57 1.30 -15.00
C GLY A 14 30.00 0.50 -13.83
N ASN A 15 29.57 1.21 -12.79
CA ASN A 15 28.78 0.62 -11.72
C ASN A 15 27.51 0.03 -12.34
N VAL A 16 27.45 -1.30 -12.41
CA VAL A 16 26.22 -2.03 -12.71
C VAL A 16 25.35 -1.96 -11.45
N THR A 17 24.30 -1.14 -11.48
CA THR A 17 23.30 -1.10 -10.41
C THR A 17 22.52 -2.42 -10.40
N VAL A 18 22.85 -3.30 -9.45
CA VAL A 18 22.03 -4.47 -9.09
C VAL A 18 20.75 -3.95 -8.39
N GLY A 19 19.51 -4.15 -8.82
CA GLY A 19 18.95 -4.58 -10.10
C GLY A 19 17.47 -4.16 -10.12
N GLN A 20 17.04 -3.42 -11.14
CA GLN A 20 15.63 -3.32 -11.49
C GLN A 20 15.25 -4.66 -12.12
N ALA A 21 14.39 -5.41 -11.46
CA ALA A 21 13.96 -6.71 -11.95
C ALA A 21 12.59 -7.03 -11.37
N ASP A 22 11.71 -7.48 -12.26
CA ASP A 22 10.44 -8.09 -11.91
C ASP A 22 10.64 -9.16 -10.83
N GLN A 23 9.72 -9.20 -9.89
CA GLN A 23 9.72 -10.16 -8.80
C GLN A 23 8.69 -11.25 -9.04
N LYS A 24 8.95 -12.44 -8.54
CA LYS A 24 7.96 -13.52 -8.51
C LYS A 24 7.33 -13.61 -7.13
N ALA A 25 6.01 -13.61 -7.07
CA ALA A 25 5.28 -13.68 -5.80
C ALA A 25 4.05 -14.57 -5.90
N LYS A 26 3.72 -15.25 -4.80
CA LYS A 26 2.43 -15.91 -4.61
C LYS A 26 1.53 -15.00 -3.80
N LEU A 27 0.41 -14.61 -4.40
CA LEU A 27 -0.56 -13.71 -3.78
C LEU A 27 -1.75 -14.53 -3.28
N ASN A 28 -2.37 -14.08 -2.17
CA ASN A 28 -3.56 -14.74 -1.61
C ASN A 28 -4.82 -14.08 -2.16
N TYR A 29 -5.76 -14.90 -2.63
CA TYR A 29 -7.06 -14.47 -3.14
C TYR A 29 -8.19 -15.15 -2.38
N ILE A 30 -9.37 -14.56 -2.42
CA ILE A 30 -10.60 -15.25 -2.01
C ILE A 30 -10.77 -16.49 -2.89
N ARG A 31 -10.86 -17.66 -2.25
CA ARG A 31 -11.20 -18.90 -2.94
C ARG A 31 -12.67 -18.84 -3.34
N TRP A 32 -12.94 -18.84 -4.65
CA TRP A 32 -14.31 -18.81 -5.15
C TRP A 32 -15.12 -20.02 -4.67
N GLU A 33 -16.35 -19.77 -4.21
CA GLU A 33 -17.33 -20.75 -3.76
C GLU A 33 -18.69 -20.39 -4.37
N ASP A 34 -19.51 -21.39 -4.74
CA ASP A 34 -20.78 -21.15 -5.46
C ASP A 34 -21.75 -20.23 -4.71
N LYS A 35 -21.71 -20.25 -3.37
CA LYS A 35 -22.51 -19.36 -2.52
C LYS A 35 -22.30 -17.88 -2.84
N PHE A 36 -21.14 -17.50 -3.41
CA PHE A 36 -20.84 -16.12 -3.78
C PHE A 36 -21.67 -15.58 -4.95
N ARG A 37 -22.43 -16.44 -5.63
CA ARG A 37 -23.45 -16.02 -6.61
C ARG A 37 -24.68 -15.41 -5.97
N THR A 38 -24.96 -15.73 -4.71
CA THR A 38 -26.15 -15.27 -3.98
C THR A 38 -25.82 -14.49 -2.71
N GLU A 39 -24.60 -14.60 -2.19
CA GLU A 39 -24.14 -13.97 -0.95
C GLU A 39 -22.78 -13.30 -1.16
N LYS A 40 -22.62 -12.02 -0.84
CA LYS A 40 -21.32 -11.35 -1.00
C LYS A 40 -20.29 -11.87 0.02
N PRO A 41 -19.02 -12.04 -0.37
CA PRO A 41 -17.95 -12.25 0.60
C PRO A 41 -17.90 -11.09 1.62
N TYR A 42 -17.73 -11.41 2.90
CA TYR A 42 -17.60 -10.44 3.99
C TYR A 42 -16.56 -10.87 5.02
N GLU A 43 -16.00 -9.88 5.72
CA GLU A 43 -15.21 -10.06 6.95
C GLU A 43 -15.56 -8.94 7.93
N PHE A 44 -15.93 -9.31 9.16
CA PHE A 44 -16.07 -8.38 10.28
C PHE A 44 -14.68 -8.05 10.81
N ILE A 45 -14.27 -6.80 10.68
CA ILE A 45 -13.02 -6.29 11.26
C ILE A 45 -13.17 -6.16 12.79
N SER A 46 -14.37 -5.87 13.29
CA SER A 46 -14.76 -5.82 14.70
C SER A 46 -15.23 -7.17 15.24
N GLN A 47 -15.88 -7.18 16.40
CA GLN A 47 -16.58 -8.35 16.93
C GLN A 47 -17.75 -8.71 16.00
N ALA A 48 -17.80 -9.98 15.57
CA ALA A 48 -18.91 -10.47 14.76
C ALA A 48 -20.19 -10.54 15.62
N PRO A 49 -21.38 -10.22 15.07
CA PRO A 49 -22.65 -10.41 15.76
C PRO A 49 -22.82 -11.85 16.24
N GLU A 50 -23.57 -12.06 17.32
CA GLU A 50 -23.81 -13.40 17.85
C GLU A 50 -24.44 -14.30 16.77
N GLY A 51 -23.90 -15.51 16.62
CA GLY A 51 -24.32 -16.46 15.58
C GLY A 51 -23.81 -16.17 14.16
N CYS A 52 -23.13 -15.04 13.93
CA CYS A 52 -22.54 -14.73 12.62
C CYS A 52 -21.05 -15.14 12.58
N PRO A 53 -20.63 -15.91 11.56
CA PRO A 53 -19.21 -16.13 11.32
C PRO A 53 -18.47 -14.80 11.16
N ARG A 54 -17.21 -14.70 11.61
CA ARG A 54 -16.40 -13.48 11.41
C ARG A 54 -16.17 -13.18 9.93
N LYS A 55 -16.08 -14.21 9.10
CA LYS A 55 -15.99 -14.10 7.64
C LYS A 55 -16.64 -15.30 7.00
N ASN A 56 -17.18 -15.15 5.79
CA ASN A 56 -17.77 -16.25 5.03
C ASN A 56 -16.85 -16.77 3.90
N PHE A 57 -15.58 -16.36 3.85
CA PHE A 57 -14.64 -16.79 2.82
C PHE A 57 -13.34 -17.39 3.38
N THR A 58 -12.64 -18.11 2.51
CA THR A 58 -11.27 -18.58 2.75
C THR A 58 -10.32 -17.97 1.74
N LEU A 59 -9.05 -17.85 2.11
CA LEU A 59 -8.00 -17.38 1.22
C LEU A 59 -7.21 -18.57 0.68
N ALA A 60 -6.82 -18.50 -0.59
CA ALA A 60 -5.94 -19.47 -1.22
C ALA A 60 -4.79 -18.75 -1.92
N ALA A 61 -3.59 -19.33 -1.84
CA ALA A 61 -2.46 -18.87 -2.61
C ALA A 61 -2.71 -19.15 -4.10
N SER A 62 -2.47 -18.14 -4.93
CA SER A 62 -2.42 -18.27 -6.38
C SER A 62 -1.17 -19.00 -6.85
N PRO A 63 -1.14 -19.46 -8.12
CA PRO A 63 0.10 -19.70 -8.83
C PRO A 63 1.03 -18.47 -8.73
N GLU A 64 2.32 -18.71 -8.93
CA GLU A 64 3.31 -17.64 -8.89
C GLU A 64 3.06 -16.62 -10.03
N GLN A 65 3.08 -15.34 -9.67
CA GLN A 65 2.81 -14.21 -10.57
C GLN A 65 4.04 -13.32 -10.70
N ALA A 66 4.18 -12.67 -11.86
CA ALA A 66 5.17 -11.63 -12.06
C ALA A 66 4.66 -10.31 -11.46
N ILE A 67 5.49 -9.66 -10.66
CA ILE A 67 5.30 -8.31 -10.16
C ILE A 67 6.28 -7.44 -10.93
N HIS A 68 5.76 -6.56 -11.78
CA HIS A 68 6.58 -5.75 -12.66
C HIS A 68 7.18 -4.56 -11.93
N ASP A 69 8.48 -4.34 -12.13
CA ASP A 69 9.17 -3.15 -11.61
C ASP A 69 8.95 -1.97 -12.57
N ILE A 70 8.21 -0.96 -12.11
CA ILE A 70 7.86 0.22 -12.91
C ILE A 70 8.81 1.40 -12.71
N ARG A 71 9.84 1.26 -11.87
CA ARG A 71 10.79 2.34 -11.58
C ARG A 71 11.54 2.76 -12.84
N GLY A 72 11.70 4.06 -13.07
CA GLY A 72 12.30 4.61 -14.29
C GLY A 72 11.37 4.62 -15.52
N SER A 73 10.09 4.30 -15.33
CA SER A 73 9.04 4.34 -16.36
C SER A 73 7.72 4.84 -15.78
N GLU A 74 7.78 5.56 -14.66
CA GLU A 74 6.62 6.01 -13.90
C GLU A 74 5.70 6.91 -14.75
N GLU A 75 6.27 7.69 -15.67
CA GLU A 75 5.57 8.60 -16.58
C GLU A 75 4.69 7.89 -17.61
N LEU A 76 4.85 6.58 -17.79
CA LEU A 76 4.01 5.78 -18.70
C LEU A 76 2.63 5.47 -18.11
N PHE A 77 2.46 5.67 -16.79
CA PHE A 77 1.22 5.33 -16.07
C PHE A 77 0.42 6.58 -15.76
N ASN A 78 -0.82 6.62 -16.25
CA ASN A 78 -1.76 7.72 -16.05
C ASN A 78 -3.14 7.19 -15.64
N LEU A 79 -3.96 8.07 -15.05
CA LEU A 79 -5.27 7.72 -14.52
C LEU A 79 -6.23 7.18 -15.58
N ASP A 80 -6.23 7.75 -16.79
CA ASP A 80 -7.19 7.39 -17.85
C ASP A 80 -6.96 5.99 -18.42
N ASP A 81 -5.70 5.64 -18.66
CA ASP A 81 -5.33 4.37 -19.30
C ASP A 81 -5.13 3.22 -18.28
N HIS A 82 -4.67 3.55 -17.07
CA HIS A 82 -4.22 2.53 -16.10
C HIS A 82 -5.03 2.51 -14.80
N GLY A 83 -5.88 3.51 -14.54
CA GLY A 83 -6.59 3.65 -13.28
C GLY A 83 -5.71 4.05 -12.09
N PHE A 84 -4.43 4.33 -12.33
CA PHE A 84 -3.50 4.88 -11.34
C PHE A 84 -2.43 5.74 -12.01
N GLN A 85 -1.87 6.67 -11.26
CA GLN A 85 -0.75 7.51 -11.70
C GLN A 85 0.26 7.64 -10.56
N ILE A 86 1.53 7.77 -10.91
CA ILE A 86 2.61 7.96 -9.95
C ILE A 86 2.99 9.44 -9.93
N VAL A 87 2.89 10.06 -8.76
CA VAL A 87 3.25 11.46 -8.57
C VAL A 87 4.24 11.57 -7.42
N ARG A 88 5.29 12.36 -7.63
CA ARG A 88 6.25 12.68 -6.58
C ARG A 88 5.79 13.91 -5.82
N GLN A 89 5.49 13.73 -4.53
CA GLN A 89 5.15 14.81 -3.62
C GLN A 89 6.04 14.72 -2.37
N GLU A 90 6.74 15.81 -2.06
CA GLU A 90 7.49 15.93 -0.81
C GLU A 90 6.52 16.39 0.28
N LEU A 91 6.28 15.56 1.30
CA LEU A 91 5.30 15.83 2.37
C LEU A 91 5.93 16.34 3.67
N GLY A 92 7.25 16.24 3.80
CA GLY A 92 7.98 16.53 5.05
C GLY A 92 7.77 15.46 6.11
N ALA A 93 7.85 15.83 7.39
CA ALA A 93 7.52 14.93 8.49
C ALA A 93 6.01 14.63 8.50
N ILE A 94 5.66 13.35 8.54
CA ILE A 94 4.25 12.91 8.58
C ILE A 94 3.84 12.78 10.05
N PRO A 95 2.80 13.50 10.51
CA PRO A 95 2.29 13.37 11.86
C PRO A 95 1.66 12.00 12.09
N THR A 96 1.70 11.53 13.33
CA THR A 96 1.11 10.23 13.71
C THR A 96 0.04 10.35 14.78
N ASP A 97 -0.21 11.55 15.28
CA ASP A 97 -1.33 11.90 16.14
C ASP A 97 -2.49 12.44 15.31
N GLN A 98 -3.71 12.32 15.86
CA GLN A 98 -4.94 12.72 15.19
C GLN A 98 -4.95 14.18 14.75
N GLU A 99 -4.52 15.10 15.62
CA GLU A 99 -4.57 16.53 15.34
C GLU A 99 -3.67 16.90 14.17
N GLY A 100 -2.43 16.42 14.15
CA GLY A 100 -1.51 16.65 13.03
C GLY A 100 -2.01 16.00 11.74
N ILE A 101 -2.59 14.80 11.80
CA ILE A 101 -3.14 14.14 10.61
C ILE A 101 -4.26 15.00 10.01
N GLU A 102 -5.24 15.39 10.82
CA GLU A 102 -6.42 16.14 10.35
C GLU A 102 -6.07 17.56 9.90
N LYS A 103 -5.19 18.26 10.63
CA LYS A 103 -4.88 19.68 10.35
C LYS A 103 -3.74 19.89 9.37
N GLU A 104 -2.83 18.93 9.20
CA GLU A 104 -1.64 19.09 8.37
C GLU A 104 -1.57 18.09 7.21
N TYR A 105 -1.83 16.81 7.46
CA TYR A 105 -1.63 15.77 6.44
C TYR A 105 -2.79 15.70 5.44
N LEU A 106 -4.03 15.59 5.92
CA LEU A 106 -5.20 15.46 5.05
C LEU A 106 -5.38 16.65 4.09
N PRO A 107 -5.18 17.92 4.49
CA PRO A 107 -5.22 19.05 3.57
C PRO A 107 -4.18 18.94 2.44
N LYS A 108 -2.95 18.52 2.74
CA LYS A 108 -1.91 18.31 1.71
C LYS A 108 -2.28 17.22 0.70
N VAL A 109 -2.99 16.18 1.15
CA VAL A 109 -3.50 15.13 0.26
C VAL A 109 -4.60 15.69 -0.65
N ILE A 110 -5.51 16.51 -0.12
CA ILE A 110 -6.54 17.19 -0.93
C ILE A 110 -5.88 18.08 -1.99
N ASP A 111 -4.92 18.92 -1.58
CA ASP A 111 -4.19 19.81 -2.50
C ASP A 111 -3.46 19.00 -3.58
N LEU A 112 -2.81 17.89 -3.23
CA LEU A 112 -2.15 17.01 -4.20
C LEU A 112 -3.15 16.47 -5.23
N LEU A 113 -4.28 15.94 -4.78
CA LEU A 113 -5.29 15.36 -5.67
C LEU A 113 -5.91 16.42 -6.60
N GLN A 114 -6.19 17.62 -6.07
CA GLN A 114 -6.71 18.74 -6.86
C GLN A 114 -5.68 19.33 -7.83
N ASN A 115 -4.38 19.25 -7.50
CA ASN A 115 -3.33 19.62 -8.45
C ASN A 115 -3.20 18.62 -9.60
N ILE A 116 -3.50 17.33 -9.36
CA ILE A 116 -3.51 16.29 -10.40
C ILE A 116 -4.75 16.44 -11.28
N ASP A 117 -5.92 16.65 -10.67
CA ASP A 117 -7.19 16.90 -11.36
C ASP A 117 -7.88 18.14 -10.76
N PRO A 118 -7.73 19.32 -11.39
CA PRO A 118 -8.38 20.55 -10.93
C PRO A 118 -9.91 20.52 -10.96
N GLY A 119 -10.51 19.55 -11.66
CA GLY A 119 -11.95 19.33 -11.69
C GLY A 119 -12.47 18.44 -10.57
N ALA A 120 -11.59 17.80 -9.80
CA ALA A 120 -11.97 16.84 -8.76
C ALA A 120 -12.52 17.52 -7.50
N GLU A 121 -13.69 17.04 -7.05
CA GLU A 121 -14.15 17.26 -5.69
C GLU A 121 -13.58 16.15 -4.79
N VAL A 122 -12.82 16.55 -3.77
CA VAL A 122 -12.15 15.60 -2.86
C VAL A 122 -12.81 15.67 -1.49
N VAL A 123 -13.39 14.55 -1.05
CA VAL A 123 -14.00 14.39 0.27
C VAL A 123 -13.33 13.23 1.00
N ILE A 124 -12.74 13.51 2.16
CA ILE A 124 -12.16 12.49 3.03
C ILE A 124 -13.19 12.12 4.09
N PHE A 125 -13.69 10.88 4.04
CA PHE A 125 -14.73 10.39 4.95
C PHE A 125 -14.21 9.44 6.03
N ASP A 126 -13.03 8.82 5.85
CA ASP A 126 -12.35 7.96 6.82
C ASP A 126 -10.84 8.01 6.59
N TRP A 127 -10.06 7.88 7.66
CA TRP A 127 -8.61 7.69 7.60
C TRP A 127 -8.18 6.74 8.71
N ARG A 128 -7.15 5.92 8.43
CA ARG A 128 -6.67 4.88 9.35
C ARG A 128 -5.16 4.79 9.38
N LEU A 129 -4.62 4.55 10.57
CA LEU A 129 -3.23 4.15 10.74
C LEU A 129 -3.07 2.64 10.51
N ARG A 130 -2.01 2.26 9.78
CA ARG A 130 -1.65 0.86 9.55
C ARG A 130 -0.18 0.59 9.84
N THR A 131 0.12 -0.56 10.43
CA THR A 131 1.51 -1.01 10.63
C THR A 131 1.65 -2.53 10.62
N SER A 132 2.78 -3.01 10.12
CA SER A 132 3.17 -4.42 10.19
C SER A 132 3.69 -4.84 11.57
N ASP A 133 3.85 -3.90 12.51
CA ASP A 133 4.26 -4.21 13.89
C ASP A 133 3.09 -4.86 14.66
N ASP A 134 3.20 -6.17 14.88
CA ASP A 134 2.20 -6.95 15.60
C ASP A 134 1.99 -6.45 17.04
N LYS A 135 2.99 -5.81 17.68
CA LYS A 135 2.84 -5.26 19.05
C LYS A 135 1.86 -4.08 19.10
N ARG A 136 1.71 -3.37 17.98
CA ARG A 136 0.85 -2.18 17.85
C ARG A 136 -0.54 -2.49 17.30
N THR A 137 -0.74 -3.70 16.78
CA THR A 137 -1.97 -4.10 16.08
C THR A 137 -2.68 -5.29 16.70
N THR A 138 -2.04 -5.98 17.65
CA THR A 138 -2.66 -7.10 18.37
C THR A 138 -3.47 -6.58 19.54
N ALA A 139 -4.80 -6.65 19.41
CA ALA A 139 -5.73 -6.41 20.50
C ALA A 139 -5.57 -7.52 21.57
N LYS A 140 -5.62 -7.14 22.86
CA LYS A 140 -5.61 -8.13 23.95
C LYS A 140 -6.87 -8.98 23.89
N ALA A 141 -6.76 -10.28 24.20
CA ALA A 141 -7.92 -11.16 24.27
C ALA A 141 -8.98 -10.57 25.23
N GLY A 142 -10.21 -10.41 24.73
CA GLY A 142 -11.32 -9.82 25.48
C GLY A 142 -11.43 -8.29 25.43
N SER A 143 -10.56 -7.59 24.70
CA SER A 143 -10.73 -6.15 24.47
C SER A 143 -11.80 -5.86 23.41
N VAL A 144 -12.59 -4.81 23.66
CA VAL A 144 -13.52 -4.26 22.67
C VAL A 144 -12.70 -3.42 21.69
N ILE A 145 -12.82 -3.72 20.40
CA ILE A 145 -12.21 -2.94 19.34
C ILE A 145 -13.23 -1.89 18.89
N ASP A 146 -12.93 -0.63 19.15
CA ASP A 146 -13.69 0.48 18.60
C ASP A 146 -13.22 0.77 17.17
N LEU A 147 -14.05 0.43 16.19
CA LEU A 147 -13.76 0.74 14.80
C LEU A 147 -14.13 2.18 14.44
N ASP A 148 -14.78 2.95 15.29
CA ASP A 148 -15.03 4.37 15.01
C ASP A 148 -13.84 5.23 15.45
N ASP A 149 -12.89 4.66 16.20
CA ASP A 149 -11.61 5.30 16.53
C ASP A 149 -10.63 5.25 15.32
N PRO A 150 -10.32 6.38 14.66
CA PRO A 150 -9.36 6.40 13.55
C PRO A 150 -7.92 6.12 14.00
N MET A 151 -7.63 6.27 15.30
CA MET A 151 -6.32 6.00 15.90
C MET A 151 -6.10 4.52 16.20
N LEU A 152 -7.13 3.68 16.08
CA LEU A 152 -6.96 2.23 16.10
C LEU A 152 -6.02 1.80 14.95
N ILE A 153 -4.85 1.28 15.29
CA ILE A 153 -3.86 0.87 14.30
C ILE A 153 -4.21 -0.53 13.78
N LEU A 154 -4.46 -0.62 12.47
CA LEU A 154 -4.82 -1.86 11.80
C LEU A 154 -3.61 -2.54 11.14
N LYS A 155 -3.70 -3.86 10.96
CA LYS A 155 -2.71 -4.59 10.16
C LYS A 155 -2.83 -4.21 8.67
N PRO A 156 -1.75 -4.31 7.88
CA PRO A 156 -1.85 -4.21 6.43
C PRO A 156 -2.76 -5.31 5.89
N VAL A 157 -3.38 -5.03 4.74
CA VAL A 157 -4.14 -6.04 4.00
C VAL A 157 -3.18 -7.12 3.52
N ARG A 158 -3.53 -8.40 3.72
CA ARG A 158 -2.69 -9.57 3.36
C ARG A 158 -3.27 -10.40 2.20
N ALA A 159 -4.37 -9.95 1.62
CA ALA A 159 -5.07 -10.61 0.53
C ALA A 159 -5.37 -9.60 -0.57
N VAL A 160 -5.25 -10.03 -1.81
CA VAL A 160 -5.62 -9.21 -2.96
C VAL A 160 -7.14 -9.19 -3.06
N HIS A 161 -7.69 -7.99 -3.23
CA HIS A 161 -9.07 -7.78 -3.61
C HIS A 161 -9.09 -7.37 -5.08
N ILE A 162 -9.72 -8.17 -5.94
CA ILE A 162 -10.00 -7.81 -7.33
C ILE A 162 -11.53 -7.71 -7.42
N GLY A 163 -12.01 -6.52 -7.77
CA GLY A 163 -13.44 -6.22 -7.99
C GLY A 163 -13.85 -6.46 -9.43
#